data_AF-A0A661MXB9-F1
#
_entry.id   AF-A0A661MXB9-F1
#
_cell.length_a   1.000
_cell.length_b   1.000
_cell.length_c   1.000
_cell.angle_alpha   90.00
_cell.angle_beta   90.00
_cell.angle_gamma   90.00
#
_symmetry.space_group_name_H-M   'P 1'
#
loop_
_entity.id
_entity.type
_entity.pdbx_description
1 polymer ?
#
loop_
_entity_poly.entity_id
_entity_poly.type
_entity_poly.pdbx_seq_one_letter_code
_entity_poly.pdbx_strand_id
1 'polypeptide(L)'
;MGEILFISKPVAPPWNDSSKNLVYDLSRSLSRHAPRVLSHRGASLDLPAGAVVETLYKETAGGFSPPLVDNLKVLGRLAVGPRA
;
A
#
# COMPACT_ATOMS: atom_id res chain seq x y z
N MET A 1 2.21 1.77 -20.38
CA MET A 1 2.62 2.10 -19.00
C MET A 1 2.14 0.95 -18.13
N GLY A 2 3.04 0.27 -17.41
CA GLY A 2 2.67 -0.86 -16.54
C GLY A 2 2.31 -0.39 -15.12
N GLU A 3 1.56 -1.20 -14.38
CA GLU A 3 1.30 -0.97 -12.96
C GLU A 3 2.37 -1.67 -12.11
N ILE A 4 2.58 -1.20 -10.88
CA ILE A 4 3.43 -1.89 -9.89
C ILE A 4 2.68 -1.96 -8.57
N LEU A 5 2.35 -3.18 -8.13
CA LEU A 5 1.77 -3.41 -6.81
C LEU A 5 2.87 -3.50 -5.75
N PHE A 6 2.93 -2.52 -4.85
CA PHE A 6 3.79 -2.57 -3.68
C PHE A 6 3.09 -3.28 -2.52
N ILE A 7 3.70 -4.36 -2.04
CA ILE A 7 3.25 -5.12 -0.87
C ILE A 7 4.24 -4.86 0.27
N SER A 8 3.77 -4.16 1.29
CA SER A 8 4.55 -3.79 2.48
C SER A 8 3.65 -3.74 3.71
N LYS A 9 4.13 -3.14 4.81
CA LYS A 9 3.22 -2.59 5.82
C LYS A 9 2.27 -1.57 5.17
N PRO A 10 1.09 -1.30 5.77
CA PRO A 10 0.15 -0.32 5.23
C PRO A 10 0.86 1.02 4.98
N VAL A 11 0.78 1.52 3.75
CA VAL A 11 1.41 2.79 3.38
C VAL A 11 0.55 3.91 3.94
N ALA A 12 0.90 4.40 5.12
CA ALA A 12 0.20 5.46 5.82
C ALA A 12 1.04 6.05 6.96
N PRO A 13 0.73 7.28 7.41
CA PRO A 13 1.24 7.82 8.66
C PRO A 13 0.97 6.88 9.86
N PRO A 14 1.77 6.94 10.93
CA PRO A 14 2.97 7.76 11.10
C PRO A 14 4.18 7.21 10.32
N TRP A 15 5.04 8.07 9.76
CA TRP A 15 6.19 7.70 8.91
C TRP A 15 7.43 7.23 9.68
N ASN A 16 7.25 6.31 10.63
CA ASN A 16 8.28 5.84 11.54
C ASN A 16 8.84 4.44 11.20
N ASP A 17 8.49 3.90 10.03
CA ASP A 17 8.93 2.58 9.58
C ASP A 17 9.60 2.67 8.21
N SER A 18 10.85 2.21 8.14
CA SER A 18 11.70 2.35 6.95
C SER A 18 11.08 1.71 5.70
N SER A 19 10.45 0.53 5.84
CA SER A 19 9.94 -0.22 4.70
C SER A 19 8.75 0.48 4.01
N LYS A 20 7.78 1.00 4.79
CA LYS A 20 6.64 1.71 4.23
C LYS A 20 7.02 3.12 3.74
N ASN A 21 8.02 3.75 4.36
CA ASN A 21 8.54 5.02 3.91
C ASN A 21 9.20 4.88 2.53
N LEU A 22 10.03 3.84 2.33
CA LEU A 22 10.61 3.56 1.01
C LEU A 22 9.53 3.36 -0.07
N VAL A 23 8.48 2.58 0.24
CA VAL A 23 7.36 2.38 -0.70
C VAL A 23 6.64 3.69 -1.00
N TYR A 24 6.42 4.54 0.01
CA TYR A 24 5.80 5.85 -0.18
C TYR A 24 6.65 6.74 -1.08
N ASP A 25 7.95 6.84 -0.85
CA ASP A 25 8.87 7.67 -1.63
C ASP A 25 9.00 7.18 -3.08
N LEU A 26 9.08 5.87 -3.28
CA LEU A 26 9.09 5.26 -4.61
C LEU A 26 7.78 5.59 -5.35
N SER A 27 6.64 5.42 -4.68
CA SER A 27 5.32 5.69 -5.27
C SER A 27 5.15 7.16 -5.67
N ARG A 28 5.85 8.10 -5.02
CA ARG A 28 5.86 9.52 -5.42
C ARG A 28 6.81 9.83 -6.57
N SER A 29 7.83 8.99 -6.76
CA SER A 29 8.93 9.26 -7.68
C SER A 29 8.83 8.48 -9.00
N LEU A 30 7.92 7.51 -9.13
CA LEU A 30 7.74 6.75 -10.36
C LEU A 30 7.28 7.66 -11.51
N SER A 31 8.03 7.63 -12.61
CA SER A 31 7.77 8.42 -13.82
C SER A 31 7.34 7.59 -15.05
N ARG A 32 7.56 6.27 -15.01
CA ARG A 32 7.30 5.35 -16.15
C ARG A 32 6.24 4.30 -15.87
N HIS A 33 5.83 4.15 -14.61
CA HIS A 33 4.90 3.15 -14.14
C HIS A 33 3.91 3.78 -13.15
N ALA A 34 2.69 3.24 -13.11
CA ALA A 34 1.68 3.67 -12.14
C ALA A 34 1.80 2.84 -10.85
N PRO A 35 2.04 3.46 -9.69
CA PRO A 35 2.09 2.74 -8.43
C PRO A 35 0.69 2.34 -7.97
N ARG A 36 0.59 1.13 -7.44
CA ARG A 36 -0.56 0.64 -6.69
C ARG A 36 -0.08 0.27 -5.30
N VAL A 37 -0.63 0.90 -4.27
CA VAL A 37 -0.20 0.72 -2.88
C VAL A 37 -1.33 0.20 -2.01
N LEU A 38 -0.98 -0.62 -1.02
CA LEU A 38 -1.92 -1.11 -0.03
C LEU A 38 -1.85 -0.25 1.24
N SER A 39 -3.00 0.23 1.70
CA SER A 39 -3.09 1.11 2.87
C SER A 39 -4.26 0.71 3.79
N HIS A 40 -4.43 1.43 4.91
CA HIS A 40 -5.59 1.25 5.77
C HIS A 40 -6.77 2.10 5.30
N ARG A 41 -7.98 1.72 5.73
CA ARG A 41 -9.19 2.53 5.51
C ARG A 41 -9.03 3.93 6.12
N GLY A 42 -9.38 4.96 5.37
CA GLY A 42 -9.30 6.36 5.82
C GLY A 42 -7.91 7.00 5.64
N ALA A 43 -6.91 6.28 5.15
CA ALA A 43 -5.62 6.87 4.84
C ALA A 43 -5.75 7.90 3.70
N SER A 44 -5.21 9.09 3.92
CA SER A 44 -5.02 10.11 2.89
C SER A 44 -3.53 10.16 2.54
N LEU A 45 -3.20 9.88 1.29
CA LEU A 45 -1.83 9.84 0.79
C LEU A 45 -1.66 10.87 -0.31
N ASP A 46 -0.62 11.70 -0.20
CA ASP A 46 -0.18 12.56 -1.29
C ASP A 46 0.64 11.74 -2.28
N LEU A 47 0.00 11.30 -3.37
CA LEU A 47 0.56 10.47 -4.44
C LEU A 47 0.24 11.08 -5.82
N PRO A 48 1.08 10.82 -6.85
CA PRO A 48 0.90 11.39 -8.18
C PRO A 48 -0.40 10.91 -8.86
N ALA A 49 -0.86 11.70 -9.83
CA ALA A 49 -2.03 11.35 -10.65
C ALA A 49 -1.82 10.00 -11.35
N GLY A 50 -2.78 9.08 -11.19
CA GLY A 50 -2.72 7.72 -11.71
C GLY A 50 -2.23 6.67 -10.70
N ALA A 51 -1.77 7.08 -9.51
CA ALA A 51 -1.56 6.15 -8.41
C ALA A 51 -2.90 5.56 -7.92
N VAL A 52 -2.88 4.28 -7.56
CA VAL A 52 -4.06 3.61 -6.98
C VAL A 52 -3.78 3.21 -5.54
N VAL A 53 -4.67 3.62 -4.64
CA VAL A 53 -4.60 3.26 -3.22
C VAL A 53 -5.71 2.26 -2.90
N GLU A 54 -5.30 1.04 -2.51
CA GLU A 54 -6.24 0.01 -2.07
C GLU A 54 -6.27 -0.07 -0.54
N THR A 55 -7.43 0.18 0.05
CA THR A 55 -7.59 0.19 1.51
C THR A 55 -7.99 -1.19 2.04
N LEU A 56 -7.05 -2.13 2.06
CA LEU A 56 -7.30 -3.52 2.50
C LEU A 56 -7.13 -3.72 4.01
N TYR A 57 -6.20 -2.98 4.60
CA TYR A 57 -5.88 -3.08 6.02
C TYR A 57 -6.95 -2.36 6.84
N LYS A 58 -7.25 -2.90 8.03
CA LYS A 58 -8.01 -2.13 9.02
C LYS A 58 -7.13 -1.00 9.56
N GLU A 59 -7.76 0.07 10.01
CA GLU A 59 -7.06 1.09 10.80
C GLU A 59 -6.66 0.46 12.13
N THR A 60 -5.36 0.32 12.37
CA THR A 60 -4.82 -0.22 13.62
C THR A 60 -3.77 0.74 14.16
N ALA A 61 -4.05 1.30 15.33
CA ALA A 61 -3.07 2.07 16.08
C ALA A 61 -2.04 1.11 16.71
N GLY A 62 -0.75 1.29 16.38
CA GLY A 62 0.36 0.82 17.22
C GLY A 62 0.84 -0.64 17.08
N GLY A 63 0.53 -1.35 15.99
CA GLY A 63 1.03 -2.71 15.75
C GLY A 63 2.31 -2.76 14.90
N PHE A 64 3.31 -3.54 15.31
CA PHE A 64 4.53 -3.78 14.49
C PHE A 64 4.25 -4.61 13.23
N SER A 65 3.19 -5.42 13.23
CA SER A 65 2.77 -6.26 12.11
C SER A 65 1.24 -6.23 11.92
N PRO A 66 0.75 -6.40 10.67
CA PRO A 66 -0.68 -6.56 10.41
C PRO A 66 -1.24 -7.83 11.04
N PRO A 67 -2.50 -7.83 11.48
CA PRO A 67 -3.15 -9.04 11.99
C PRO A 67 -3.34 -10.07 10.88
N LEU A 68 -3.46 -11.36 11.25
CA LEU A 68 -3.62 -12.47 10.30
C LEU A 68 -4.78 -12.25 9.32
N VAL A 69 -5.90 -11.70 9.81
CA VAL A 69 -7.08 -11.39 8.97
C VAL A 69 -6.76 -10.42 7.83
N ASP A 70 -5.87 -9.45 8.05
CA ASP A 70 -5.49 -8.51 7.00
C ASP A 70 -4.51 -9.16 6.02
N ASN A 71 -3.60 -10.03 6.49
CA ASN A 71 -2.77 -10.84 5.59
C ASN A 71 -3.61 -11.77 4.70
N LEU A 72 -4.69 -12.37 5.23
CA LEU A 72 -5.62 -13.17 4.42
C LEU A 72 -6.33 -12.35 3.34
N LYS A 73 -6.67 -11.08 3.62
CA LYS A 73 -7.23 -10.19 2.59
C LYS A 73 -6.22 -9.85 1.50
N VAL A 74 -4.96 -9.60 1.88
CA VAL A 74 -3.89 -9.39 0.91
C VAL A 74 -3.71 -10.63 0.05
N LEU A 75 -3.66 -11.82 0.66
CA LEU A 75 -3.60 -13.08 -0.08
C LEU A 75 -4.78 -13.22 -1.06
N GLY A 76 -6.01 -12.94 -0.61
CA GLY A 76 -7.19 -12.91 -1.49
C GLY A 76 -7.01 -11.93 -2.65
N ARG A 77 -6.55 -10.71 -2.39
CA ARG A 77 -6.25 -9.70 -3.42
C ARG A 77 -5.22 -10.19 -4.44
N LEU A 78 -4.20 -10.92 -4.01
CA LEU A 78 -3.19 -11.48 -4.91
C LEU A 78 -3.71 -12.66 -5.73
N ALA A 79 -4.62 -13.44 -5.17
CA ALA A 79 -5.20 -14.61 -5.84
C ALA A 79 -6.22 -14.23 -6.92
N VAL A 80 -7.05 -13.20 -6.68
CA VAL A 80 -8.20 -12.87 -7.57
C VAL A 80 -8.19 -11.45 -8.14
N GLY A 81 -7.36 -10.55 -7.63
CA GLY A 81 -7.38 -9.15 -8.06
C GLY A 81 -6.61 -8.90 -9.36
N PRO A 82 -6.73 -7.69 -9.93
CA PRO A 82 -5.97 -7.29 -11.11
C PRO A 82 -4.47 -7.50 -10.91
N ARG A 83 -3.81 -8.05 -11.94
CA ARG A 83 -2.36 -8.15 -11.99
C ARG A 83 -1.78 -6.77 -12.31
N ALA A 84 -0.78 -6.38 -11.54
CA ALA A 84 0.03 -5.21 -11.80
C ALA A 84 1.22 -5.62 -12.68
#